data_AF-A0A2N8MQL2-F1
#
_entry.id   AF-A0A2N8MQL2-F1
#
_cell.length_a   1.000
_cell.length_b   1.000
_cell.length_c   1.000
_cell.angle_alpha   90.00
_cell.angle_beta   90.00
_cell.angle_gamma   90.00
#
_symmetry.space_group_name_H-M   'P 1'
#
loop_
_entity.id
_entity.type
_entity.pdbx_description
1 polymer ?
#
loop_
_entity_poly.entity_id
_entity_poly.type
_entity_poly.pdbx_seq_one_letter_code
_entity_poly.pdbx_strand_id
1 'polypeptide(L)'
;MKLRSGGKVPSTAVSTRSGFGWDDPNPAFDPDQQNALICNESSGPRDFEAHWRNHLALSAELPVAGSHGSYDGYCVGWPLPATTWHFKPGKSPLQLVGHAYESVTPLPWAHDMRAHIGGPLLTVEDDMHGSLSILPCASKAVEFFDTGKTSNATCPGAPIPPAA
;
A
#
# COMPACT_ATOMS: atom_id res chain seq x y z
N MET A 1 -14.64 -11.31 -36.07
CA MET A 1 -14.83 -10.84 -34.69
C MET A 1 -15.50 -9.47 -34.75
N LYS A 2 -16.81 -9.36 -34.46
CA LYS A 2 -17.54 -8.09 -34.50
C LYS A 2 -17.32 -7.35 -33.18
N LEU A 3 -16.58 -6.25 -33.21
CA LEU A 3 -16.51 -5.30 -32.11
C LEU A 3 -17.92 -4.75 -31.86
N ARG A 4 -18.41 -4.86 -30.62
CA ARG A 4 -19.70 -4.28 -30.23
C ARG A 4 -19.56 -2.75 -30.31
N SER A 5 -20.44 -2.11 -31.08
CA SER A 5 -20.60 -0.66 -31.09
C SER A 5 -20.96 -0.21 -29.67
N GLY A 6 -20.12 0.66 -29.08
CA GLY A 6 -20.35 1.24 -27.77
C GLY A 6 -21.66 2.03 -27.77
N GLY A 7 -22.70 1.46 -27.17
CA GLY A 7 -23.94 2.18 -26.91
C GLY A 7 -23.65 3.37 -26.00
N LYS A 8 -24.39 4.47 -26.18
CA LYS A 8 -24.37 5.60 -25.24
C LYS A 8 -24.72 5.08 -23.84
N VAL A 9 -23.75 5.12 -22.93
CA VAL A 9 -24.02 4.95 -21.49
C VAL A 9 -24.94 6.12 -21.10
N PRO A 10 -26.13 5.85 -20.55
CA PRO A 10 -26.96 6.92 -20.00
C PRO A 10 -26.10 7.67 -18.97
N SER A 11 -25.94 8.97 -19.15
CA SER A 11 -25.39 9.83 -18.11
C SER A 11 -26.43 9.88 -17.00
N THR A 12 -26.37 8.93 -16.08
CA THR A 12 -26.88 9.16 -14.74
C THR A 12 -26.06 10.32 -14.20
N ALA A 13 -26.73 11.42 -13.88
CA ALA A 13 -26.11 12.53 -13.18
C ALA A 13 -25.30 11.95 -12.01
N VAL A 14 -24.01 12.27 -11.96
CA VAL A 14 -23.18 11.92 -10.80
C VAL A 14 -23.92 12.47 -9.61
N SER A 15 -24.36 11.60 -8.70
CA SER A 15 -24.92 12.02 -7.42
C SER A 15 -23.93 13.00 -6.83
N THR A 16 -24.33 14.26 -6.65
CA THR A 16 -23.52 15.25 -5.95
C THR A 16 -23.26 14.67 -4.56
N ARG A 17 -22.04 14.18 -4.31
CA ARG A 17 -21.63 13.75 -2.98
C ARG A 17 -21.75 14.96 -2.07
N SER A 18 -22.77 14.94 -1.21
CA SER A 18 -23.00 15.96 -0.20
C SER A 18 -22.39 15.49 1.11
N GLY A 19 -21.15 15.89 1.40
CA GLY A 19 -20.44 15.52 2.63
C GLY A 19 -19.19 14.68 2.38
N PHE A 20 -18.39 14.52 3.43
CA PHE A 20 -17.13 13.75 3.45
C PHE A 20 -17.26 12.44 4.25
N GLY A 21 -18.46 11.86 4.36
CA GLY A 21 -18.66 10.59 5.09
C GLY A 21 -18.66 10.66 6.63
N TRP A 22 -18.49 11.84 7.25
CA TRP A 22 -18.39 12.01 8.72
C TRP A 22 -19.57 11.45 9.56
N ASP A 23 -20.74 11.26 8.95
CA ASP A 23 -21.93 10.68 9.61
C ASP A 23 -22.05 9.16 9.39
N ASP A 24 -21.05 8.50 8.77
CA ASP A 24 -21.05 7.05 8.54
C ASP A 24 -20.92 6.28 9.88
N PRO A 25 -21.84 5.35 10.20
CA PRO A 25 -21.79 4.57 11.42
C PRO A 25 -20.60 3.60 11.51
N ASN A 26 -19.82 3.42 10.44
CA ASN A 26 -18.59 2.63 10.41
C ASN A 26 -17.36 3.50 10.03
N PRO A 27 -16.83 4.31 10.95
CA PRO A 27 -15.77 5.27 10.66
C PRO A 27 -14.41 4.63 10.33
N ALA A 28 -14.22 3.33 10.61
CA ALA A 28 -12.95 2.64 10.41
C ALA A 28 -12.57 2.46 8.93
N PHE A 29 -13.54 2.60 8.02
CA PHE A 29 -13.34 2.44 6.57
C PHE A 29 -14.17 3.46 5.79
N ASP A 30 -14.29 4.69 6.30
CA ASP A 30 -14.90 5.78 5.53
C ASP A 30 -14.12 5.95 4.22
N PRO A 31 -14.71 5.60 3.06
CA PRO A 31 -14.00 5.65 1.79
C PRO A 31 -13.58 7.08 1.45
N ASP A 32 -14.30 8.10 1.91
CA ASP A 32 -13.97 9.49 1.60
C ASP A 32 -12.73 9.96 2.36
N GLN A 33 -12.58 9.57 3.62
CA GLN A 33 -11.37 9.84 4.41
C GLN A 33 -10.16 9.07 3.86
N GLN A 34 -10.34 7.79 3.54
CA GLN A 34 -9.26 6.98 2.96
C GLN A 34 -8.84 7.52 1.59
N ASN A 35 -9.79 7.89 0.72
CA ASN A 35 -9.51 8.52 -0.57
C ASN A 35 -8.73 9.82 -0.38
N ALA A 36 -9.18 10.69 0.54
CA ALA A 36 -8.52 11.95 0.79
C ALA A 36 -7.09 11.77 1.28
N LEU A 37 -6.85 10.85 2.21
CA LEU A 37 -5.51 10.55 2.71
C LEU A 37 -4.61 10.02 1.58
N ILE A 38 -5.03 8.96 0.90
CA ILE A 38 -4.24 8.34 -0.18
C ILE A 38 -3.95 9.35 -1.30
N CYS A 39 -4.96 10.12 -1.72
CA CYS A 39 -4.80 11.04 -2.84
C CYS A 39 -4.16 12.39 -2.47
N ASN A 40 -4.07 12.74 -1.19
CA ASN A 40 -3.25 13.87 -0.77
C ASN A 40 -1.79 13.47 -0.53
N GLU A 41 -1.45 12.19 -0.48
CA GLU A 41 -0.07 11.73 -0.21
C GLU A 41 0.59 11.03 -1.40
N SER A 42 -0.19 10.38 -2.28
CA SER A 42 0.34 9.64 -3.43
C SER A 42 0.86 10.58 -4.52
N SER A 43 2.12 10.43 -4.93
CA SER A 43 2.71 11.18 -6.04
C SER A 43 2.28 10.70 -7.44
N GLY A 44 1.33 9.76 -7.53
CA GLY A 44 0.84 9.23 -8.81
C GLY A 44 0.18 10.30 -9.70
N PRO A 45 0.04 10.06 -11.01
CA PRO A 45 -0.64 11.00 -11.90
C PRO A 45 -2.11 11.20 -11.51
N ARG A 46 -2.63 12.40 -11.76
CA ARG A 46 -4.06 12.74 -11.64
C ARG A 46 -4.78 12.74 -12.98
N ASP A 47 -4.03 12.66 -14.06
CA ASP A 47 -4.51 12.61 -15.44
C ASP A 47 -4.82 11.17 -15.85
N PHE A 48 -5.99 10.97 -16.47
CA PHE A 48 -6.47 9.65 -16.89
C PHE A 48 -5.53 9.02 -17.93
N GLU A 49 -5.07 9.77 -18.93
CA GLU A 49 -4.25 9.24 -20.01
C GLU A 49 -2.87 8.81 -19.53
N ALA A 50 -2.27 9.59 -18.62
CA ALA A 50 -1.03 9.23 -17.94
C ALA A 50 -1.19 7.96 -17.10
N HIS A 51 -2.26 7.88 -16.31
CA HIS A 51 -2.58 6.69 -15.53
C HIS A 51 -2.77 5.46 -16.42
N TRP A 52 -3.62 5.55 -17.45
CA TRP A 52 -3.95 4.43 -18.33
C TRP A 52 -2.71 3.90 -19.07
N ARG A 53 -1.83 4.78 -19.52
CA ARG A 53 -0.54 4.39 -20.11
C ARG A 53 0.35 3.63 -19.12
N ASN A 54 0.43 4.09 -17.87
CA ASN A 54 1.21 3.42 -16.83
C ASN A 54 0.64 2.04 -16.49
N HIS A 55 -0.69 1.94 -16.38
CA HIS A 55 -1.40 0.68 -16.17
C HIS A 55 -1.06 -0.36 -17.25
N LEU A 56 -1.13 0.04 -18.53
CA LEU A 56 -0.80 -0.83 -19.65
C LEU A 56 0.66 -1.26 -19.66
N ALA A 57 1.58 -0.36 -19.32
CA ALA A 57 3.00 -0.67 -19.22
C ALA A 57 3.28 -1.69 -18.11
N LEU A 58 2.70 -1.48 -16.92
CA LEU A 58 2.86 -2.38 -15.79
C LEU A 58 2.23 -3.75 -16.06
N SER A 59 1.06 -3.78 -16.71
CA SER A 59 0.41 -5.03 -17.14
C SER A 59 1.23 -5.79 -18.18
N ALA A 60 1.97 -5.10 -19.06
CA ALA A 60 2.84 -5.75 -20.03
C ALA A 60 4.11 -6.33 -19.35
N GLU A 61 4.66 -5.63 -18.37
CA GLU A 61 5.85 -6.06 -17.63
C GLU A 61 5.54 -7.18 -16.62
N LEU A 62 4.42 -7.07 -15.91
CA LEU A 62 3.99 -7.98 -14.86
C LEU A 62 2.56 -8.47 -15.17
N PRO A 63 2.36 -9.45 -16.07
CA PRO A 63 1.03 -9.82 -16.56
C PRO A 63 -0.01 -10.18 -15.50
N VAL A 64 0.43 -10.74 -14.37
CA VAL A 64 -0.46 -11.08 -13.25
C VAL A 64 -0.56 -9.91 -12.26
N ALA A 65 0.57 -9.46 -11.69
CA ALA A 65 0.56 -8.45 -10.64
C ALA A 65 0.17 -7.04 -11.14
N GLY A 66 0.64 -6.66 -12.33
CA GLY A 66 0.40 -5.35 -12.93
C GLY A 66 -1.01 -5.14 -13.45
N SER A 67 -1.76 -6.22 -13.73
CA SER A 67 -3.13 -6.16 -14.23
C SER A 67 -4.20 -6.15 -13.14
N HIS A 68 -3.83 -6.41 -11.88
CA HIS A 68 -4.75 -6.56 -10.75
C HIS A 68 -4.47 -5.59 -9.58
N GLY A 69 -3.79 -4.47 -9.82
CA GLY A 69 -3.50 -3.46 -8.79
C GLY A 69 -4.78 -2.91 -8.13
N SER A 70 -4.89 -3.01 -6.81
CA SER A 70 -6.12 -2.66 -6.06
C SER A 70 -6.34 -1.15 -5.82
N TYR A 71 -5.35 -0.31 -6.12
CA TYR A 71 -5.42 1.15 -5.95
C TYR A 71 -5.03 1.92 -7.22
N ASP A 72 -4.95 1.24 -8.36
CA ASP A 72 -4.61 1.89 -9.62
C ASP A 72 -5.75 2.83 -10.04
N GLY A 73 -5.40 4.05 -10.40
CA GLY A 73 -6.35 5.05 -10.91
C GLY A 73 -7.24 5.69 -9.86
N TYR A 74 -7.09 5.30 -8.59
CA TYR A 74 -7.91 5.73 -7.46
C TYR A 74 -7.95 7.26 -7.29
N CYS A 75 -6.88 7.94 -7.68
CA CYS A 75 -6.72 9.39 -7.56
C CYS A 75 -6.89 10.15 -8.87
N VAL A 76 -7.30 9.50 -9.98
CA VAL A 76 -7.56 10.20 -11.24
C VAL A 76 -8.67 11.23 -11.04
N GLY A 77 -8.42 12.48 -11.43
CA GLY A 77 -9.35 13.60 -11.25
C GLY A 77 -9.40 14.17 -9.83
N TRP A 78 -8.59 13.68 -8.88
CA TRP A 78 -8.50 14.29 -7.55
C TRP A 78 -7.99 15.74 -7.66
N PRO A 79 -8.71 16.74 -7.12
CA PRO A 79 -8.47 18.15 -7.44
C PRO A 79 -7.33 18.78 -6.65
N LEU A 80 -6.87 18.13 -5.57
CA LEU A 80 -5.79 18.64 -4.73
C LEU A 80 -4.45 18.03 -5.14
N PRO A 81 -3.35 18.82 -5.11
CA PRO A 81 -2.03 18.27 -5.32
C PRO A 81 -1.64 17.35 -4.16
N ALA A 82 -0.84 16.33 -4.46
CA ALA A 82 -0.22 15.53 -3.42
C ALA A 82 0.83 16.35 -2.66
N THR A 83 0.91 16.13 -1.36
CA THR A 83 1.97 16.62 -0.48
C THR A 83 2.99 15.52 -0.29
N THR A 84 4.19 15.71 -0.85
CA THR A 84 5.26 14.71 -0.71
C THR A 84 5.86 14.73 0.69
N TRP A 85 6.00 13.54 1.27
CA TRP A 85 6.68 13.37 2.55
C TRP A 85 8.19 13.53 2.39
N HIS A 86 8.79 14.34 3.26
CA HIS A 86 10.25 14.46 3.38
C HIS A 86 10.71 13.81 4.67
N PHE A 87 10.86 12.48 4.60
CA PHE A 87 11.29 11.70 5.75
C PHE A 87 12.73 12.03 6.14
N LYS A 88 12.99 12.05 7.44
CA LYS A 88 14.32 12.24 8.02
C LYS A 88 14.52 11.23 9.15
N PRO A 89 15.75 10.74 9.36
CA PRO A 89 16.06 9.92 10.53
C PRO A 89 15.67 10.62 11.83
N GLY A 90 14.99 9.88 12.71
CA GLY A 90 14.68 10.31 14.07
C GLY A 90 15.86 10.11 15.04
N LYS A 91 15.65 10.49 16.30
CA LYS A 91 16.64 10.25 17.39
C LYS A 91 16.31 9.03 18.26
N SER A 92 15.08 8.54 18.20
CA SER A 92 14.65 7.36 18.95
C SER A 92 15.08 6.08 18.24
N PRO A 93 15.30 4.97 18.98
CA PRO A 93 15.43 3.66 18.36
C PRO A 93 14.25 3.37 17.44
N LEU A 94 14.55 2.79 16.27
CA LEU A 94 13.58 2.41 15.25
C LEU A 94 13.84 0.97 14.82
N GLN A 95 12.80 0.14 14.88
CA GLN A 95 12.79 -1.20 14.31
C GLN A 95 11.87 -1.20 13.10
N LEU A 96 12.41 -1.55 11.92
CA LEU A 96 11.61 -1.84 10.74
C LEU A 96 11.30 -3.33 10.68
N VAL A 97 10.15 -3.68 10.11
CA VAL A 97 9.72 -5.06 9.89
C VAL A 97 9.26 -5.16 8.44
N GLY A 98 9.70 -6.20 7.75
CA GLY A 98 9.23 -6.53 6.40
C GLY A 98 8.99 -8.03 6.27
N HIS A 99 8.00 -8.39 5.45
CA HIS A 99 7.70 -9.78 5.14
C HIS A 99 8.29 -10.13 3.77
N ALA A 100 8.93 -11.29 3.66
CA ALA A 100 9.78 -11.64 2.52
C ALA A 100 8.99 -11.78 1.21
N TYR A 101 7.74 -12.24 1.28
CA TYR A 101 6.93 -12.59 0.11
C TYR A 101 5.55 -11.94 0.11
N GLU A 102 5.28 -10.98 1.01
CA GLU A 102 4.02 -10.26 1.00
C GLU A 102 3.86 -9.38 -0.25
N SER A 103 2.62 -9.23 -0.72
CA SER A 103 2.31 -8.45 -1.92
C SER A 103 1.78 -7.03 -1.64
N VAL A 104 1.33 -6.75 -0.42
CA VAL A 104 0.68 -5.46 -0.07
C VAL A 104 1.72 -4.39 0.23
N THR A 105 2.74 -4.70 1.04
CA THR A 105 3.90 -3.83 1.30
C THR A 105 5.20 -4.57 1.03
N PRO A 106 5.59 -4.76 -0.24
CA PRO A 106 6.71 -5.61 -0.61
C PRO A 106 8.02 -5.25 0.10
N LEU A 107 8.82 -6.26 0.45
CA LEU A 107 10.10 -6.09 1.16
C LEU A 107 11.03 -5.00 0.58
N PRO A 108 11.15 -4.81 -0.76
CA PRO A 108 11.91 -3.69 -1.31
C PRO A 108 11.52 -2.31 -0.76
N TRP A 109 10.24 -2.06 -0.47
CA TRP A 109 9.80 -0.79 0.12
C TRP A 109 10.29 -0.61 1.55
N ALA A 110 10.40 -1.69 2.33
CA ALA A 110 11.02 -1.64 3.65
C ALA A 110 12.53 -1.34 3.56
N HIS A 111 13.21 -1.84 2.52
CA HIS A 111 14.60 -1.49 2.24
C HIS A 111 14.76 -0.01 1.85
N ASP A 112 13.87 0.52 1.01
CA ASP A 112 13.88 1.94 0.63
C ASP A 112 13.62 2.83 1.86
N MET A 113 12.64 2.48 2.69
CA MET A 113 12.38 3.19 3.94
C MET A 113 13.61 3.16 4.86
N ARG A 114 14.25 1.99 5.03
CA ARG A 114 15.51 1.87 5.77
C ARG A 114 16.60 2.80 5.23
N ALA A 115 16.72 2.94 3.91
CA ALA A 115 17.69 3.84 3.30
C ALA A 115 17.37 5.32 3.60
N HIS A 116 16.09 5.68 3.74
CA HIS A 116 15.65 7.06 4.02
C HIS A 116 15.68 7.45 5.50
N ILE A 117 15.21 6.58 6.40
CA ILE A 117 15.04 6.91 7.83
C ILE A 117 15.94 6.12 8.77
N GLY A 118 16.70 5.16 8.26
CA GLY A 118 17.55 4.27 9.06
C GLY A 118 16.76 3.17 9.76
N GLY A 119 17.37 2.60 10.82
CA GLY A 119 16.80 1.50 11.59
C GLY A 119 17.23 0.11 11.09
N PRO A 120 17.34 -0.89 11.99
CA PRO A 120 17.45 -2.29 11.60
C PRO A 120 16.18 -2.83 10.96
N LEU A 121 16.33 -3.79 10.04
CA LEU A 121 15.21 -4.46 9.38
C LEU A 121 15.15 -5.91 9.86
N LEU A 122 14.08 -6.24 10.59
CA LEU A 122 13.69 -7.60 10.92
C LEU A 122 12.89 -8.16 9.75
N THR A 123 13.32 -9.30 9.21
CA THR A 123 12.62 -9.94 8.08
C THR A 123 11.85 -11.17 8.58
N VAL A 124 10.58 -11.29 8.19
CA VAL A 124 9.75 -12.46 8.45
C VAL A 124 9.60 -13.26 7.15
N GLU A 125 9.93 -14.55 7.17
CA GLU A 125 9.88 -15.43 5.99
C GLU A 125 8.47 -16.01 5.78
N ASP A 126 7.53 -15.17 5.34
CA ASP A 126 6.19 -15.56 4.88
C ASP A 126 5.64 -14.64 3.77
N ASP A 127 4.44 -14.98 3.29
CA ASP A 127 3.66 -14.25 2.28
C ASP A 127 2.46 -13.48 2.87
N MET A 128 2.41 -13.33 4.20
CA MET A 128 1.29 -12.70 4.89
C MET A 128 1.52 -11.22 5.18
N HIS A 129 0.51 -10.40 4.93
CA HIS A 129 0.55 -8.98 5.29
C HIS A 129 0.36 -8.78 6.80
N GLY A 130 1.40 -8.28 7.49
CA GLY A 130 1.32 -7.86 8.89
C GLY A 130 1.22 -9.00 9.91
N SER A 131 1.71 -10.20 9.60
CA SER A 131 1.58 -11.40 10.46
C SER A 131 2.44 -11.38 11.73
N LEU A 132 3.37 -10.44 11.90
CA LEU A 132 4.35 -10.46 13.00
C LEU A 132 3.74 -10.75 14.38
N SER A 133 2.61 -10.10 14.70
CA SER A 133 1.98 -10.16 16.02
C SER A 133 1.47 -11.55 16.43
N ILE A 134 1.23 -12.43 15.46
CA ILE A 134 0.71 -13.79 15.68
C ILE A 134 1.79 -14.87 15.56
N LEU A 135 3.05 -14.48 15.36
CA LEU A 135 4.19 -15.38 15.18
C LEU A 135 5.10 -15.37 16.42
N PRO A 136 5.86 -16.45 16.67
CA PRO A 136 6.90 -16.45 17.71
C PRO A 136 7.93 -15.31 17.54
N CYS A 137 8.12 -14.81 16.31
CA CYS A 137 8.96 -13.67 16.01
C CYS A 137 8.50 -12.36 16.71
N ALA A 138 7.24 -12.26 17.14
CA ALA A 138 6.73 -11.14 17.94
C ALA A 138 7.58 -10.86 19.19
N SER A 139 8.28 -11.87 19.72
CA SER A 139 9.23 -11.70 20.83
C SER A 139 10.31 -10.64 20.55
N LYS A 140 10.68 -10.38 19.29
CA LYS A 140 11.59 -9.30 18.90
C LYS A 140 10.95 -7.92 18.99
N ALA A 141 9.66 -7.81 18.67
CA ALA A 141 8.93 -6.57 18.88
C ALA A 141 8.79 -6.27 20.38
N VAL A 142 8.49 -7.28 21.19
CA VAL A 142 8.43 -7.14 22.66
C VAL A 142 9.79 -6.70 23.22
N GLU A 143 10.89 -7.36 22.84
CA GLU A 143 12.25 -6.98 23.26
C GLU A 143 12.57 -5.52 22.88
N PHE A 144 12.18 -5.10 21.67
CA PHE A 144 12.34 -3.71 21.22
C PHE A 144 11.52 -2.73 22.06
N PHE A 145 10.25 -3.01 22.34
CA PHE A 145 9.41 -2.11 23.15
C PHE A 145 9.86 -2.04 24.61
N ASP A 146 10.33 -3.14 25.18
CA ASP A 146 10.79 -3.20 26.58
C ASP A 146 12.14 -2.51 26.79
N THR A 147 13.04 -2.57 25.80
CA THR A 147 14.46 -2.22 26.00
C THR A 147 15.04 -1.24 24.98
N GLY A 148 14.32 -0.97 23.89
CA GLY A 148 14.83 -0.25 22.73
C GLY A 148 15.81 -1.06 21.87
N LYS A 149 16.09 -2.33 22.19
CA LYS A 149 17.02 -3.16 21.45
C LYS A 149 16.42 -3.61 20.12
N THR A 150 17.13 -3.29 19.05
CA THR A 150 16.75 -3.59 17.67
C THR A 150 17.40 -4.89 17.15
N SER A 151 16.88 -5.44 16.06
CA SER A 151 17.34 -6.66 15.41
C SER A 151 17.37 -6.54 13.88
N ASN A 152 18.39 -7.15 13.27
CA ASN A 152 18.45 -7.42 11.81
C ASN A 152 18.23 -8.91 11.52
N ALA A 153 17.57 -9.64 12.42
CA ALA A 153 17.38 -11.06 12.26
C ALA A 153 16.40 -11.38 11.12
N THR A 154 16.47 -12.61 10.66
CA THR A 154 15.42 -13.25 9.88
C THR A 154 14.71 -14.26 10.77
N CYS A 155 13.37 -14.25 10.74
CA CYS A 155 12.52 -15.17 11.48
C CYS A 155 11.74 -16.07 10.53
N PRO A 156 11.46 -17.33 10.92
CA PRO A 156 10.39 -18.09 10.30
C PRO A 156 9.06 -17.35 10.41
N GLY A 157 8.30 -17.30 9.31
CA GLY A 157 6.96 -16.72 9.26
C GLY A 157 5.85 -17.76 9.30
N ALA A 158 4.65 -17.36 8.90
CA ALA A 158 3.55 -18.29 8.65
C ALA A 158 3.89 -19.27 7.50
N PRO A 159 3.32 -20.50 7.50
CA PRO A 159 3.57 -21.45 6.44
C PRO A 159 3.10 -20.92 5.08
N ILE A 160 4.01 -20.90 4.10
CA ILE A 160 3.70 -20.52 2.72
C ILE A 160 3.03 -21.72 2.04
N PRO A 161 1.88 -21.55 1.36
CA PRO A 161 1.26 -22.61 0.59
C PRO A 161 2.20 -23.16 -0.49
N PRO A 162 2.15 -24.47 -0.81
CA PRO A 162 2.92 -25.00 -1.92
C PRO A 162 2.52 -24.33 -3.24
N ALA A 163 3.50 -24.15 -4.14
CA ALA A 163 3.22 -23.65 -5.48
C ALA A 163 2.18 -24.56 -6.18
N ALA A 164 1.17 -23.94 -6.77
CA ALA A 164 0.11 -24.61 -7.52
C ALA A 164 0.58 -25.09 -8.89
#